data_AF-A0A842W0U3-F1
#
_entry.id   AF-A0A842W0U3-F1
#
_cell.length_a   1.000
_cell.length_b   1.000
_cell.length_c   1.000
_cell.angle_alpha   90.00
_cell.angle_beta   90.00
_cell.angle_gamma   90.00
#
_symmetry.space_group_name_H-M   'P 1'
#
loop_
_entity.id
_entity.type
_entity.pdbx_description
1 polymer ?
#
loop_
_entity_poly.entity_id
_entity_poly.type
_entity_poly.pdbx_seq_one_letter_code
_entity_poly.pdbx_strand_id
1 'polypeptide(L)'
;MSQLFLIAVIISLSLGILLFFVDYFKGYKKINIDKSVIAGISLVYFFLVVLPEIAEGLPEYPLHISNFKFMFVLFGFTFHHIVEKLILQKVEAKSQQHARELKENESKLKIVERNLESHIDSEILEENSDIFALRELAQTVIALRAKELDIKNKINEEEERIKFHIVKDLEELRFYVKFFYHFFIGLLVFCVILTDIVSGILLFIFAFFMAIIMNRTDTETIYDDLRIEIHYEGEPKVKRIIIAISSLLGIILGIIFEFFYPLSVEFIYLLYSFIAGVIMYIIIREILPEREKGNPKSFIISFVLFMIFVLILNIIEHKF
;
A
#
# COMPACT_ATOMS: atom_id res chain seq x y z
N MET A 1 -14.38 38.79 -7.92
CA MET A 1 -13.42 37.85 -7.29
C MET A 1 -12.73 38.55 -6.15
N SER A 2 -12.64 37.91 -4.99
CA SER A 2 -11.88 38.43 -3.85
C SER A 2 -10.37 38.32 -4.10
N GLN A 3 -9.58 39.18 -3.46
CA GLN A 3 -8.11 39.05 -3.46
C GLN A 3 -7.67 37.67 -2.92
N LEU A 4 -8.42 37.13 -1.95
CA LEU A 4 -8.22 35.80 -1.39
C LEU A 4 -8.28 34.70 -2.45
N PHE A 5 -9.25 34.74 -3.37
CA PHE A 5 -9.36 33.76 -4.44
C PHE A 5 -8.12 33.75 -5.34
N LEU A 6 -7.63 34.94 -5.75
CA LEU A 6 -6.43 35.02 -6.59
C LEU A 6 -5.20 34.47 -5.86
N ILE A 7 -5.06 34.78 -4.57
CA ILE A 7 -3.98 34.24 -3.73
C ILE A 7 -4.09 32.71 -3.66
N ALA A 8 -5.28 32.17 -3.41
CA ALA A 8 -5.53 30.74 -3.34
C ALA A 8 -5.17 30.01 -4.65
N VAL A 9 -5.51 30.59 -5.81
CA VAL A 9 -5.14 30.06 -7.13
C VAL A 9 -3.62 30.03 -7.30
N ILE A 10 -2.93 31.15 -6.99
CA ILE A 10 -1.47 31.24 -7.16
C ILE A 10 -0.75 30.22 -6.26
N ILE A 11 -1.15 30.13 -4.99
CA ILE A 11 -0.56 29.19 -4.03
C ILE A 11 -0.84 27.76 -4.51
N SER A 12 -2.09 27.40 -4.78
CA SER A 12 -2.47 26.04 -5.16
C SER A 12 -1.78 25.57 -6.43
N LEU A 13 -1.68 26.42 -7.46
CA LEU A 13 -0.96 26.08 -8.69
C LEU A 13 0.53 25.87 -8.44
N SER A 14 1.15 26.72 -7.60
CA SER A 14 2.56 26.57 -7.22
C SER A 14 2.80 25.24 -6.51
N LEU A 15 1.93 24.89 -5.56
CA LEU A 15 1.96 23.62 -4.85
C LEU A 15 1.70 22.41 -5.78
N GLY A 16 0.75 22.53 -6.69
CA GLY A 16 0.48 21.52 -7.72
C GLY A 16 1.67 21.24 -8.63
N ILE A 17 2.42 22.29 -9.01
CA ILE A 17 3.67 22.15 -9.78
C ILE A 17 4.73 21.40 -8.97
N LEU A 18 4.84 21.66 -7.67
CA LEU A 18 5.76 20.92 -6.79
C LEU A 18 5.39 19.43 -6.72
N LEU A 19 4.10 19.10 -6.53
CA LEU A 19 3.63 17.71 -6.56
C LEU A 19 3.91 17.04 -7.91
N PHE A 20 3.64 17.73 -9.02
CA PHE A 20 3.97 17.24 -10.36
C PHE A 20 5.45 16.85 -10.47
N PHE A 21 6.36 17.69 -9.98
CA PHE A 21 7.78 17.39 -10.04
C PHE A 21 8.20 16.20 -9.18
N VAL A 22 7.62 16.04 -7.99
CA VAL A 22 7.87 14.88 -7.13
C VAL A 22 7.48 13.58 -7.84
N ASP A 23 6.30 13.54 -8.44
CA ASP A 23 5.80 12.34 -9.11
C ASP A 23 6.49 12.08 -10.46
N TYR A 24 6.84 13.14 -11.20
CA TYR A 24 7.51 13.04 -12.49
C TYR A 24 8.96 12.55 -12.36
N PHE A 25 9.74 13.13 -11.42
CA PHE A 25 11.18 12.86 -11.29
C PHE A 25 11.54 11.62 -10.47
N LYS A 26 10.57 10.73 -10.21
CA LYS A 26 10.67 9.40 -9.57
C LYS A 26 11.88 8.53 -9.99
N GLY A 27 12.58 8.84 -11.09
CA GLY A 27 13.67 8.05 -11.66
C GLY A 27 15.12 8.45 -11.33
N TYR A 28 15.42 9.61 -10.73
CA TYR A 28 16.80 10.14 -10.79
C TYR A 28 17.71 9.89 -9.57
N LYS A 29 17.22 9.41 -8.42
CA LYS A 29 18.07 8.86 -7.34
C LYS A 29 17.22 8.15 -6.29
N LYS A 30 17.51 6.88 -5.99
CA LYS A 30 16.97 6.18 -4.82
C LYS A 30 17.56 6.82 -3.55
N ILE A 31 16.90 7.84 -3.00
CA ILE A 31 17.19 8.28 -1.63
C ILE A 31 16.73 7.13 -0.72
N ASN A 32 17.69 6.43 -0.11
CA ASN A 32 17.42 5.26 0.71
C ASN A 32 16.97 5.71 2.10
N ILE A 33 15.67 5.97 2.28
CA ILE A 33 15.08 6.24 3.60
C ILE A 33 14.45 4.94 4.10
N ASP A 34 14.78 4.58 5.33
CA ASP A 34 14.23 3.43 6.05
C ASP A 34 12.69 3.51 6.11
N LYS A 35 11.99 2.43 5.72
CA LYS A 35 10.51 2.34 5.77
C LYS A 35 9.96 2.67 7.16
N SER A 36 10.72 2.35 8.21
CA SER A 36 10.36 2.63 9.61
C SER A 36 10.34 4.12 9.92
N VAL A 37 11.27 4.90 9.35
CA VAL A 37 11.26 6.38 9.48
C VAL A 37 9.98 6.93 8.91
N ILE A 38 9.63 6.44 7.72
CA ILE A 38 8.44 6.86 6.99
C ILE A 38 7.17 6.54 7.78
N ALA A 39 7.05 5.30 8.27
CA ALA A 39 5.90 4.86 9.05
C ALA A 39 5.68 5.73 10.29
N GLY A 40 6.75 6.11 11.00
CA GLY A 40 6.65 7.01 12.16
C GLY A 40 6.09 8.39 11.79
N ILE A 41 6.57 8.99 10.70
CA ILE A 41 6.09 10.29 10.21
C ILE A 41 4.61 10.21 9.79
N SER A 42 4.25 9.22 8.98
CA SER A 42 2.89 9.04 8.47
C SER A 42 1.87 8.85 9.60
N LEU A 43 2.24 8.05 10.61
CA LEU A 43 1.34 7.76 11.72
C LEU A 43 1.11 9.01 12.58
N VAL A 44 2.16 9.76 12.91
CA VAL A 44 2.01 11.02 13.65
C VAL A 44 1.19 12.03 12.87
N TYR A 45 1.48 12.21 11.58
CA TYR A 45 0.70 13.15 10.76
C TYR A 45 -0.78 12.77 10.75
N PHE A 46 -1.09 11.49 10.53
CA PHE A 46 -2.48 11.04 10.48
C PHE A 46 -3.21 11.33 11.81
N PHE A 47 -2.61 10.98 12.94
CA PHE A 47 -3.27 11.12 14.24
C PHE A 47 -3.27 12.54 14.80
N LEU A 48 -2.25 13.36 14.51
CA LEU A 48 -2.11 14.70 15.08
C LEU A 48 -2.52 15.84 14.16
N VAL A 49 -2.70 15.57 12.85
CA VAL A 49 -3.10 16.59 11.88
C VAL A 49 -4.40 16.20 11.17
N VAL A 50 -4.44 15.03 10.52
CA VAL A 50 -5.61 14.63 9.70
C VAL A 50 -6.86 14.42 10.54
N LEU A 51 -6.75 13.63 11.61
CA LEU A 51 -7.91 13.31 12.44
C LEU A 51 -8.48 14.54 13.17
N PRO A 52 -7.66 15.41 13.80
CA PRO A 52 -8.14 16.66 14.39
C PRO A 52 -8.82 17.56 13.36
N GLU A 53 -8.19 17.78 12.19
CA GLU A 53 -8.77 18.59 11.10
C GLU A 53 -10.14 18.07 10.68
N ILE A 54 -10.29 16.74 10.55
CA ILE A 54 -11.59 16.11 10.28
C ILE A 54 -12.58 16.35 11.43
N ALA A 55 -12.13 16.18 12.68
CA ALA A 55 -13.00 16.26 13.85
C ALA A 55 -13.56 17.67 14.11
N GLU A 56 -12.78 18.69 13.76
CA GLU A 56 -13.10 20.11 13.89
C GLU A 56 -13.83 20.65 12.65
N GLY A 57 -13.42 20.22 11.45
CA GLY A 57 -13.96 20.69 10.19
C GLY A 57 -15.30 20.06 9.77
N LEU A 58 -15.64 18.85 10.25
CA LEU A 58 -16.94 18.25 9.95
C LEU A 58 -18.06 18.96 10.73
N PRO A 59 -19.03 19.58 10.05
CA PRO A 59 -20.17 20.17 10.73
C PRO A 59 -21.03 19.08 11.39
N GLU A 60 -21.63 19.41 12.53
CA GLU A 60 -22.53 18.49 13.26
C GLU A 60 -23.80 18.14 12.44
N TYR A 61 -24.11 18.93 11.42
CA TYR A 61 -25.23 18.75 10.49
C TYR A 61 -24.77 18.02 9.20
N PRO A 62 -25.58 17.13 8.58
CA PRO A 62 -26.96 16.75 8.89
C PRO A 62 -27.09 15.54 9.84
N LEU A 63 -25.98 14.89 10.20
CA LEU A 63 -26.04 13.60 10.89
C LEU A 63 -26.31 13.71 12.40
N HIS A 64 -26.06 14.86 13.05
CA HIS A 64 -26.28 15.14 14.49
C HIS A 64 -25.78 14.07 15.47
N ILE A 65 -24.88 13.19 15.02
CA ILE A 65 -24.42 12.06 15.82
C ILE A 65 -22.90 12.14 15.85
N SER A 66 -22.38 12.55 17.00
CA SER A 66 -20.94 12.61 17.30
C SER A 66 -20.23 11.29 16.99
N ASN A 67 -20.91 10.15 17.16
CA ASN A 67 -20.36 8.81 16.90
C ASN A 67 -20.06 8.55 15.41
N PHE A 68 -20.66 9.29 14.47
CA PHE A 68 -20.44 9.10 13.02
C PHE A 68 -19.45 10.11 12.40
N LYS A 69 -18.78 10.94 13.21
CA LYS A 69 -17.74 11.89 12.72
C LYS A 69 -16.68 11.20 11.85
N PHE A 70 -16.29 9.98 12.21
CA PHE A 70 -15.28 9.20 11.47
C PHE A 70 -15.89 8.14 10.55
N MET A 71 -17.21 8.17 10.29
CA MET A 71 -17.88 7.19 9.43
C MET A 71 -17.30 7.20 8.01
N PHE A 72 -17.01 8.38 7.47
CA PHE A 72 -16.42 8.49 6.13
C PHE A 72 -14.96 8.05 6.08
N VAL A 73 -14.22 8.22 7.18
CA VAL A 73 -12.87 7.62 7.34
C VAL A 73 -12.99 6.10 7.30
N LEU A 74 -13.94 5.52 8.03
CA LEU A 74 -14.18 4.08 8.01
C LEU A 74 -14.62 3.60 6.62
N PHE A 75 -15.47 4.35 5.91
CA PHE A 75 -15.87 4.02 4.55
C PHE A 75 -14.71 4.04 3.57
N GLY A 76 -13.83 5.05 3.63
CA GLY A 76 -12.62 5.08 2.80
C GLY A 76 -11.71 3.89 3.05
N PHE A 77 -11.46 3.58 4.33
CA PHE A 77 -10.66 2.43 4.75
C PHE A 77 -11.27 1.11 4.25
N THR A 78 -12.56 0.90 4.51
CA THR A 78 -13.28 -0.33 4.16
C THR A 78 -13.40 -0.49 2.65
N PHE A 79 -13.67 0.59 1.92
CA PHE A 79 -13.75 0.58 0.46
C PHE A 79 -12.44 0.09 -0.14
N HIS A 80 -11.31 0.69 0.26
CA HIS A 80 -10.01 0.28 -0.26
C HIS A 80 -9.68 -1.18 0.11
N HIS A 81 -9.92 -1.58 1.36
CA HIS A 81 -9.74 -2.97 1.80
C HIS A 81 -10.55 -3.97 0.96
N ILE A 82 -11.83 -3.70 0.73
CA ILE A 82 -12.71 -4.59 -0.05
C ILE A 82 -12.22 -4.68 -1.50
N VAL A 83 -11.87 -3.55 -2.12
CA VAL A 83 -11.40 -3.54 -3.52
C VAL A 83 -10.12 -4.36 -3.68
N GLU A 84 -9.11 -4.16 -2.81
CA GLU A 84 -7.90 -4.97 -2.82
C GLU A 84 -8.24 -6.46 -2.62
N LYS A 85 -9.08 -6.77 -1.62
CA LYS A 85 -9.43 -8.16 -1.31
C LYS A 85 -10.17 -8.85 -2.45
N LEU A 86 -11.06 -8.13 -3.14
CA LEU A 86 -11.77 -8.64 -4.32
C LEU A 86 -10.80 -8.94 -5.46
N ILE A 87 -9.78 -8.12 -5.67
CA ILE A 87 -8.74 -8.40 -6.68
C ILE A 87 -7.94 -9.64 -6.29
N LEU A 88 -7.49 -9.72 -5.03
CA LEU A 88 -6.76 -10.88 -4.53
C LEU A 88 -7.56 -12.19 -4.65
N GLN A 89 -8.87 -12.14 -4.38
CA GLN A 89 -9.77 -13.30 -4.52
C GLN A 89 -10.10 -13.63 -5.97
N LYS A 90 -10.21 -12.63 -6.85
CA LYS A 90 -10.48 -12.82 -8.28
C LYS A 90 -9.32 -13.51 -8.97
N VAL A 91 -8.09 -13.28 -8.52
CA VAL A 91 -6.91 -13.95 -9.08
C VAL A 91 -6.91 -15.43 -8.69
N GLU A 92 -7.44 -16.23 -9.62
CA GLU A 92 -7.49 -17.69 -9.69
C GLU A 92 -7.46 -18.41 -8.32
N ALA A 93 -8.53 -18.29 -7.53
CA ALA A 93 -8.74 -19.09 -6.33
C ALA A 93 -8.51 -20.60 -6.58
N LYS A 94 -8.81 -21.07 -7.79
CA LYS A 94 -8.53 -22.43 -8.24
C LYS A 94 -7.03 -22.74 -8.37
N SER A 95 -6.24 -21.84 -8.94
CA SER A 95 -4.78 -22.01 -9.07
C SER A 95 -4.09 -21.93 -7.70
N GLN A 96 -4.57 -21.04 -6.82
CA GLN A 96 -4.11 -21.00 -5.42
C GLN A 96 -4.40 -22.32 -4.69
N GLN A 97 -5.62 -22.85 -4.83
CA GLN A 97 -5.98 -24.14 -4.26
C GLN A 97 -5.10 -25.26 -4.83
N HIS A 98 -4.89 -25.27 -6.15
CA HIS A 98 -4.06 -26.28 -6.80
C HIS A 98 -2.61 -26.22 -6.33
N ALA A 99 -2.02 -25.03 -6.21
CA ALA A 99 -0.68 -24.84 -5.67
C ALA A 99 -0.56 -25.34 -4.22
N ARG A 100 -1.58 -25.12 -3.38
CA ARG A 100 -1.64 -25.66 -2.01
C ARG A 100 -1.71 -27.18 -1.98
N GLU A 101 -2.55 -27.78 -2.83
CA GLU A 101 -2.64 -29.24 -2.98
C GLU A 101 -1.31 -29.85 -3.44
N LEU A 102 -0.61 -29.19 -4.38
CA LEU A 102 0.71 -29.62 -4.83
C LEU A 102 1.77 -29.53 -3.70
N LYS A 103 1.78 -28.46 -2.90
CA LYS A 103 2.67 -28.35 -1.72
C LYS A 103 2.37 -29.40 -0.66
N GLU A 104 1.10 -29.70 -0.42
CA GLU A 104 0.72 -30.79 0.50
C GLU A 104 1.22 -32.15 0.00
N ASN A 105 1.09 -32.40 -1.31
CA ASN A 105 1.58 -33.63 -1.94
C ASN A 105 3.11 -33.73 -1.91
N GLU A 106 3.83 -32.62 -2.13
CA GLU A 106 5.30 -32.55 -2.00
C GLU A 106 5.75 -32.88 -0.57
N SER A 107 5.09 -32.32 0.44
CA SER A 107 5.37 -32.59 1.85
C SER A 107 5.14 -34.07 2.21
N LYS A 108 4.01 -34.66 1.77
CA LYS A 108 3.72 -36.09 1.95
C LYS A 108 4.78 -36.97 1.28
N LEU A 109 5.20 -36.60 0.07
CA LEU A 109 6.19 -37.35 -0.69
C LEU A 109 7.56 -37.37 0.01
N LYS A 110 8.00 -36.23 0.56
CA LYS A 110 9.24 -36.13 1.35
C LYS A 110 9.23 -36.99 2.61
N ILE A 111 8.09 -37.11 3.27
CA ILE A 111 7.96 -37.98 4.45
C ILE A 111 8.12 -39.45 4.01
N VAL A 112 7.47 -39.84 2.92
CA VAL A 112 7.56 -41.21 2.38
C VAL A 112 8.99 -41.54 1.94
N GLU A 113 9.67 -40.61 1.26
CA GLU A 113 11.07 -40.76 0.86
C GLU A 113 11.99 -40.97 2.07
N ARG A 114 11.91 -40.10 3.09
CA ARG A 114 12.73 -40.24 4.31
C ARG A 114 12.50 -41.55 5.04
N ASN A 115 11.25 -42.01 5.09
CA ASN A 115 10.93 -43.29 5.72
C ASN A 115 11.53 -44.47 4.93
N LEU A 116 11.47 -44.41 3.60
CA LEU A 116 12.08 -45.40 2.71
C LEU A 116 13.61 -45.41 2.83
N GLU A 117 14.25 -44.24 2.84
CA GLU A 117 15.69 -44.10 3.06
C GLU A 117 16.10 -44.69 4.41
N SER A 118 15.36 -44.37 5.48
CA SER A 118 15.61 -44.92 6.80
C SER A 118 15.48 -46.44 6.85
N HIS A 119 14.55 -47.04 6.07
CA HIS A 119 14.42 -48.49 5.98
C HIS A 119 15.55 -49.14 5.16
N ILE A 120 15.97 -48.50 4.07
CA ILE A 120 17.14 -48.95 3.30
C ILE A 120 18.39 -48.93 4.19
N ASP A 121 18.61 -47.85 4.94
CA ASP A 121 19.76 -47.70 5.83
C ASP A 121 19.75 -48.76 6.94
N SER A 122 18.58 -49.10 7.50
CA SER A 122 18.49 -50.17 8.52
C SER A 122 18.75 -51.56 7.93
N GLU A 123 18.22 -51.84 6.74
CA GLU A 123 18.33 -53.15 6.09
C GLU A 123 19.75 -53.44 5.60
N ILE A 124 20.49 -52.41 5.16
CA ILE A 124 21.91 -52.52 4.79
C ILE A 124 22.80 -52.94 5.98
N LEU A 125 22.38 -52.63 7.21
CA LEU A 125 23.12 -52.97 8.42
C LEU A 125 22.86 -54.40 8.92
N GLU A 126 21.88 -55.11 8.36
CA GLU A 126 21.57 -56.50 8.74
C GLU A 126 22.46 -57.52 7.99
N GLU A 127 22.95 -58.54 8.69
CA GLU A 127 23.90 -59.55 8.18
C GLU A 127 23.35 -60.41 7.01
N ASN A 128 22.02 -60.44 6.80
CA ASN A 128 21.33 -61.24 5.78
C ASN A 128 20.44 -60.38 4.86
N SER A 129 20.86 -59.16 4.54
CA SER A 129 20.08 -58.23 3.72
C SER A 129 19.72 -58.82 2.34
N ASP A 130 18.44 -58.78 1.95
CA ASP A 130 18.01 -59.17 0.61
C ASP A 130 18.40 -58.08 -0.40
N ILE A 131 19.48 -58.33 -1.15
CA ILE A 131 20.02 -57.43 -2.17
C ILE A 131 18.96 -57.08 -3.24
N PHE A 132 18.06 -58.00 -3.55
CA PHE A 132 17.02 -57.76 -4.54
C PHE A 132 15.99 -56.75 -4.00
N ALA A 133 15.53 -56.93 -2.76
CA ALA A 133 14.63 -56.01 -2.09
C ALA A 133 15.26 -54.61 -1.93
N LEU A 134 16.53 -54.52 -1.52
CA LEU A 134 17.27 -53.27 -1.43
C LEU A 134 17.35 -52.54 -2.78
N ARG A 135 17.55 -53.27 -3.88
CA ARG A 135 17.58 -52.70 -5.23
C ARG A 135 16.22 -52.16 -5.65
N GLU A 136 15.13 -52.84 -5.31
CA GLU A 136 13.76 -52.41 -5.60
C GLU A 136 13.38 -51.14 -4.79
N LEU A 137 13.74 -51.09 -3.50
CA LEU A 137 13.56 -49.91 -2.66
C LEU A 137 14.37 -48.72 -3.20
N ALA A 138 15.62 -48.93 -3.58
CA ALA A 138 16.46 -47.89 -4.18
C ALA A 138 15.87 -47.36 -5.50
N GLN A 139 15.33 -48.24 -6.36
CA GLN A 139 14.63 -47.81 -7.58
C GLN A 139 13.37 -47.00 -7.26
N THR A 140 12.65 -47.37 -6.21
CA THR A 140 11.45 -46.65 -5.75
C THR A 140 11.82 -45.26 -5.25
N VAL A 141 12.88 -45.10 -4.45
CA VAL A 141 13.38 -43.80 -4.00
C VAL A 141 13.78 -42.90 -5.19
N ILE A 142 14.46 -43.46 -6.19
CA ILE A 142 14.80 -42.71 -7.41
C ILE A 142 13.55 -42.23 -8.14
N ALA A 143 12.51 -43.07 -8.26
CA ALA A 143 11.24 -42.69 -8.88
C ALA A 143 10.49 -41.62 -8.06
N LEU A 144 10.52 -41.70 -6.73
CA LEU A 144 9.93 -40.70 -5.84
C LEU A 144 10.62 -39.34 -5.99
N ARG A 145 11.96 -39.31 -6.03
CA ARG A 145 12.72 -38.07 -6.27
C ARG A 145 12.40 -37.43 -7.61
N ALA A 146 12.26 -38.23 -8.67
CA ALA A 146 11.87 -37.72 -9.99
C ALA A 146 10.45 -37.10 -9.94
N LYS A 147 9.52 -37.72 -9.21
CA LYS A 147 8.17 -37.20 -8.98
C LYS A 147 8.16 -35.95 -8.11
N GLU A 148 9.01 -35.86 -7.09
CA GLU A 148 9.17 -34.66 -6.27
C GLU A 148 9.61 -33.47 -7.14
N LEU A 149 10.60 -33.69 -8.02
CA LEU A 149 11.09 -32.66 -8.93
C LEU A 149 9.99 -32.19 -9.90
N ASP A 150 9.19 -33.11 -10.45
CA ASP A 150 8.02 -32.78 -11.29
C ASP A 150 6.98 -31.94 -10.53
N ILE A 151 6.63 -32.34 -9.30
CA ILE A 151 5.70 -31.58 -8.45
C ILE A 151 6.27 -30.19 -8.14
N LYS A 152 7.56 -30.09 -7.83
CA LYS A 152 8.22 -28.80 -7.55
C LYS A 152 8.21 -27.87 -8.76
N ASN A 153 8.42 -28.40 -9.96
CA ASN A 153 8.31 -27.62 -11.19
C ASN A 153 6.88 -27.12 -11.42
N LYS A 154 5.86 -27.97 -11.20
CA LYS A 154 4.46 -27.57 -11.29
C LYS A 154 4.07 -26.51 -10.26
N ILE A 155 4.58 -26.61 -9.02
CA ILE A 155 4.39 -25.59 -7.99
C ILE A 155 4.97 -24.25 -8.49
N ASN A 156 6.20 -24.25 -9.00
CA ASN A 156 6.83 -23.02 -9.50
C ASN A 156 6.06 -22.42 -10.69
N GLU A 157 5.58 -23.24 -11.62
CA GLU A 157 4.76 -22.80 -12.76
C GLU A 157 3.46 -22.15 -12.31
N GLU A 158 2.75 -22.76 -11.35
CA GLU A 158 1.52 -22.21 -10.77
C GLU A 158 1.80 -20.93 -9.97
N GLU A 159 2.89 -20.88 -9.19
CA GLU A 159 3.29 -19.69 -8.44
C GLU A 159 3.61 -18.51 -9.37
N GLU A 160 4.33 -18.74 -10.47
CA GLU A 160 4.61 -17.70 -11.48
C GLU A 160 3.35 -17.26 -12.23
N ARG A 161 2.44 -18.19 -12.54
CA ARG A 161 1.15 -17.86 -13.17
C ARG A 161 0.28 -17.00 -12.25
N ILE A 162 0.16 -17.39 -10.98
CA ILE A 162 -0.56 -16.62 -9.96
C ILE A 162 0.09 -15.24 -9.83
N LYS A 163 1.41 -15.18 -9.66
CA LYS A 163 2.16 -13.92 -9.55
C LYS A 163 1.90 -13.01 -10.75
N PHE A 164 1.99 -13.50 -11.98
CA PHE A 164 1.74 -12.70 -13.18
C PHE A 164 0.35 -12.06 -13.19
N HIS A 165 -0.69 -12.83 -12.85
CA HIS A 165 -2.06 -12.30 -12.80
C HIS A 165 -2.26 -11.30 -11.66
N ILE A 166 -1.73 -11.58 -10.46
CA ILE A 166 -1.83 -10.65 -9.33
C ILE A 166 -1.09 -9.35 -9.62
N VAL A 167 0.14 -9.43 -10.14
CA VAL A 167 0.96 -8.26 -10.48
C VAL A 167 0.17 -7.34 -11.40
N LYS A 168 -0.39 -7.88 -12.49
CA LYS A 168 -1.13 -7.09 -13.46
C LYS A 168 -2.33 -6.37 -12.85
N ASP A 169 -3.18 -7.10 -12.11
CA ASP A 169 -4.42 -6.54 -11.58
C ASP A 169 -4.16 -5.56 -10.42
N LEU A 170 -3.17 -5.85 -9.56
CA LEU A 170 -2.78 -4.93 -8.48
C LEU A 170 -2.03 -3.70 -8.98
N GLU A 171 -1.20 -3.81 -10.02
CA GLU A 171 -0.57 -2.66 -10.65
C GLU A 171 -1.60 -1.70 -11.25
N GLU A 172 -2.65 -2.25 -11.85
CA GLU A 172 -3.77 -1.48 -12.38
C GLU A 172 -4.55 -0.79 -11.25
N LEU A 173 -4.90 -1.52 -10.19
CA LEU A 173 -5.52 -0.93 -9.00
C LEU A 173 -4.68 0.19 -8.40
N ARG A 174 -3.40 -0.08 -8.17
CA ARG A 174 -2.46 0.86 -7.55
C ARG A 174 -2.32 2.12 -8.40
N PHE A 175 -2.31 1.99 -9.72
CA PHE A 175 -2.35 3.12 -10.64
C PHE A 175 -3.62 3.96 -10.43
N TYR A 176 -4.80 3.35 -10.39
CA TYR A 176 -6.06 4.08 -10.18
C TYR A 176 -6.13 4.73 -8.80
N VAL A 177 -5.73 4.02 -7.74
CA VAL A 177 -5.70 4.56 -6.38
C VAL A 177 -4.77 5.77 -6.32
N LYS A 178 -3.56 5.69 -6.87
CA LYS A 178 -2.63 6.83 -6.96
C LYS A 178 -3.26 7.98 -7.72
N PHE A 179 -3.79 7.71 -8.91
CA PHE A 179 -4.42 8.75 -9.73
C PHE A 179 -5.53 9.48 -8.99
N PHE A 180 -6.50 8.76 -8.40
CA PHE A 180 -7.60 9.36 -7.67
C PHE A 180 -7.14 10.05 -6.39
N TYR A 181 -6.16 9.48 -5.68
CA TYR A 181 -5.55 10.11 -4.52
C TYR A 181 -4.97 11.48 -4.88
N HIS A 182 -4.06 11.55 -5.85
CA HIS A 182 -3.43 12.80 -6.26
C HIS A 182 -4.44 13.80 -6.83
N PHE A 183 -5.39 13.32 -7.63
CA PHE A 183 -6.49 14.13 -8.13
C PHE A 183 -7.31 14.78 -7.01
N PHE A 184 -7.78 14.00 -6.03
CA PHE A 184 -8.57 14.56 -4.95
C PHE A 184 -7.75 15.41 -3.99
N ILE A 185 -6.48 15.07 -3.76
CA ILE A 185 -5.57 15.94 -3.01
C ILE A 185 -5.44 17.30 -3.69
N GLY A 186 -5.27 17.35 -5.01
CA GLY A 186 -5.24 18.61 -5.75
C GLY A 186 -6.51 19.43 -5.57
N LEU A 187 -7.67 18.78 -5.64
CA LEU A 187 -8.97 19.40 -5.39
C LEU A 187 -9.06 19.96 -3.96
N LEU A 188 -8.73 19.15 -2.96
CA LEU A 188 -8.79 19.52 -1.55
C LEU A 188 -7.80 20.63 -1.19
N VAL A 189 -6.57 20.59 -1.72
CA VAL A 189 -5.58 21.66 -1.47
C VAL A 189 -6.14 23.00 -1.88
N PHE A 190 -6.75 23.11 -3.06
CA PHE A 190 -7.36 24.37 -3.48
C PHE A 190 -8.54 24.78 -2.59
N CYS A 191 -9.46 23.85 -2.32
CA CYS A 191 -10.65 24.12 -1.52
C CYS A 191 -10.31 24.52 -0.07
N VAL A 192 -9.35 23.85 0.56
CA VAL A 192 -8.92 24.14 1.93
C VAL A 192 -8.13 25.44 1.98
N ILE A 193 -7.24 25.74 1.02
CA ILE A 193 -6.54 27.04 0.99
C ILE A 193 -7.51 28.22 0.88
N LEU A 194 -8.63 28.03 0.19
CA LEU A 194 -9.67 29.05 0.06
C LEU A 194 -10.37 29.35 1.40
N THR A 195 -10.49 28.35 2.28
CA THR A 195 -11.07 28.51 3.62
C THR A 195 -10.04 28.91 4.67
N ASP A 196 -8.90 28.22 4.70
CA ASP A 196 -7.78 28.41 5.61
C ASP A 196 -6.45 28.04 4.92
N ILE A 197 -5.61 29.06 4.73
CA ILE A 197 -4.30 28.91 4.08
C ILE A 197 -3.38 27.98 4.89
N VAL A 198 -3.46 28.01 6.23
CA VAL A 198 -2.58 27.20 7.09
C VAL A 198 -2.91 25.72 6.97
N SER A 199 -4.18 25.34 7.15
CA SER A 199 -4.65 23.96 6.93
C SER A 199 -4.34 23.48 5.52
N GLY A 200 -4.49 24.35 4.52
CA GLY A 200 -4.17 24.03 3.13
C GLY A 200 -2.68 23.73 2.89
N ILE A 201 -1.79 24.48 3.54
CA ILE A 201 -0.34 24.23 3.50
C ILE A 201 0.01 22.94 4.23
N LEU A 202 -0.58 22.67 5.40
CA LEU A 202 -0.38 21.43 6.16
C LEU A 202 -0.82 20.20 5.35
N LEU A 203 -1.99 20.26 4.72
CA LEU A 203 -2.49 19.23 3.81
C LEU A 203 -1.52 18.99 2.65
N PHE A 204 -0.99 20.06 2.05
CA PHE A 204 0.01 19.93 0.99
C PHE A 204 1.30 19.26 1.48
N ILE A 205 1.84 19.67 2.63
CA ILE A 205 3.08 19.10 3.19
C ILE A 205 2.93 17.58 3.32
N PHE A 206 1.78 17.13 3.79
CA PHE A 206 1.51 15.71 3.85
C PHE A 206 1.32 15.06 2.50
N ALA A 207 0.54 15.66 1.61
CA ALA A 207 0.38 15.16 0.26
C ALA A 207 1.74 14.96 -0.41
N PHE A 208 2.66 15.90 -0.20
CA PHE A 208 4.04 15.85 -0.66
C PHE A 208 4.82 14.70 -0.05
N PHE A 209 4.77 14.51 1.28
CA PHE A 209 5.39 13.35 1.93
C PHE A 209 4.78 12.03 1.45
N MET A 210 3.46 11.92 1.40
CA MET A 210 2.77 10.73 0.91
C MET A 210 3.11 10.42 -0.55
N ALA A 211 3.22 11.43 -1.42
CA ALA A 211 3.69 11.25 -2.79
C ALA A 211 5.12 10.66 -2.81
N ILE A 212 6.02 11.17 -1.96
CA ILE A 212 7.38 10.59 -1.82
C ILE A 212 7.32 9.13 -1.35
N ILE A 213 6.38 8.80 -0.46
CA ILE A 213 6.28 7.49 0.18
C ILE A 213 5.66 6.43 -0.75
N MET A 214 4.50 6.73 -1.33
CA MET A 214 3.78 5.85 -2.26
C MET A 214 4.61 5.52 -3.50
N ASN A 215 5.61 6.34 -3.80
CA ASN A 215 6.56 6.13 -4.88
C ASN A 215 7.72 5.18 -4.52
N ARG A 216 7.77 4.60 -3.30
CA ARG A 216 8.88 3.75 -2.81
C ARG A 216 8.51 2.29 -2.45
N THR A 217 7.23 1.93 -2.38
CA THR A 217 6.81 0.55 -2.10
C THR A 217 7.08 -0.33 -3.34
N ASP A 218 8.28 -0.90 -3.40
CA ASP A 218 8.78 -1.73 -4.50
C ASP A 218 8.42 -3.22 -4.33
N THR A 219 8.16 -3.68 -3.09
CA THR A 219 7.88 -5.09 -2.78
C THR A 219 6.75 -5.26 -1.77
N GLU A 220 5.85 -6.20 -2.07
CA GLU A 220 4.74 -6.59 -1.19
C GLU A 220 4.63 -8.13 -1.11
N THR A 221 4.44 -8.63 0.11
CA THR A 221 4.14 -10.04 0.42
C THR A 221 2.63 -10.24 0.48
N ILE A 222 2.09 -11.02 -0.46
CA ILE A 222 0.63 -11.15 -0.64
C ILE A 222 0.10 -12.47 -0.08
N TYR A 223 0.81 -13.56 -0.37
CA TYR A 223 0.47 -14.90 0.11
C TYR A 223 1.68 -15.47 0.85
N ASP A 224 1.68 -15.33 2.17
CA ASP A 224 2.77 -15.80 3.04
C ASP A 224 2.91 -17.33 3.01
N ASP A 225 1.79 -18.04 2.91
CA ASP A 225 1.72 -19.51 2.76
C ASP A 225 2.31 -19.97 1.42
N LEU A 226 2.06 -19.20 0.36
CA LEU A 226 2.60 -19.49 -0.97
C LEU A 226 3.98 -18.86 -1.21
N ARG A 227 4.48 -18.01 -0.30
CA ARG A 227 5.72 -17.23 -0.45
C ARG A 227 5.77 -16.40 -1.74
N ILE A 228 4.61 -15.92 -2.19
CA ILE A 228 4.53 -15.10 -3.40
C ILE A 228 4.87 -13.65 -3.02
N GLU A 229 6.09 -13.24 -3.38
CA GLU A 229 6.55 -11.85 -3.28
C GLU A 229 6.38 -11.15 -4.63
N ILE A 230 5.65 -10.04 -4.64
CA ILE A 230 5.51 -9.19 -5.80
C ILE A 230 6.60 -8.13 -5.79
N HIS A 231 7.30 -8.04 -6.91
CA HIS A 231 8.22 -6.96 -7.20
C HIS A 231 7.57 -6.11 -8.29
N TYR A 232 7.29 -4.85 -7.96
CA TYR A 232 6.71 -3.93 -8.92
C TYR A 232 7.81 -3.36 -9.81
N GLU A 233 7.69 -3.58 -11.12
CA GLU A 233 8.55 -2.88 -12.06
C GLU A 233 8.17 -1.40 -12.11
N GLY A 234 9.17 -0.53 -12.27
CA GLY A 234 8.94 0.91 -12.28
C GLY A 234 7.90 1.31 -13.32
N GLU A 235 6.95 2.17 -12.94
CA GLU A 235 5.85 2.52 -13.82
C GLU A 235 6.33 3.13 -15.16
N PRO A 236 5.70 2.76 -16.29
CA PRO A 236 6.02 3.30 -17.60
C PRO A 236 5.86 4.82 -17.61
N LYS A 237 6.68 5.51 -18.42
CA LYS A 237 6.75 6.98 -18.48
C LYS A 237 5.37 7.63 -18.64
N VAL A 238 4.49 7.03 -19.44
CA VAL A 238 3.13 7.55 -19.68
C VAL A 238 2.27 7.53 -18.41
N LYS A 239 2.22 6.39 -17.68
CA LYS A 239 1.47 6.29 -16.42
C LYS A 239 1.98 7.30 -15.39
N ARG A 240 3.30 7.49 -15.32
CA ARG A 240 3.93 8.48 -14.43
C ARG A 240 3.49 9.92 -14.73
N ILE A 241 3.45 10.29 -16.01
CA ILE A 241 2.98 11.62 -16.43
C ILE A 241 1.51 11.81 -16.06
N ILE A 242 0.68 10.78 -16.28
CA ILE A 242 -0.76 10.83 -15.94
C ILE A 242 -0.94 11.05 -14.44
N ILE A 243 -0.21 10.31 -13.59
CA ILE A 243 -0.25 10.50 -12.14
C ILE A 243 0.24 11.90 -11.76
N ALA A 244 1.39 12.34 -12.28
CA ALA A 244 1.94 13.65 -11.96
C ALA A 244 0.99 14.81 -12.31
N ILE A 245 0.25 14.71 -13.43
CA ILE A 245 -0.71 15.72 -13.87
C ILE A 245 -2.01 15.68 -13.05
N SER A 246 -2.36 14.56 -12.43
CA SER A 246 -3.64 14.39 -11.75
C SER A 246 -3.86 15.41 -10.62
N SER A 247 -2.82 15.75 -9.85
CA SER A 247 -2.88 16.82 -8.83
C SER A 247 -3.27 18.19 -9.43
N LEU A 248 -2.67 18.55 -10.58
CA LEU A 248 -3.00 19.79 -11.28
C LEU A 248 -4.43 19.77 -11.84
N LEU A 249 -4.89 18.62 -12.36
CA LEU A 249 -6.28 18.46 -12.80
C LEU A 249 -7.26 18.64 -11.64
N GLY A 250 -6.94 18.13 -10.45
CA GLY A 250 -7.70 18.34 -9.23
C GLY A 250 -7.83 19.82 -8.87
N ILE A 251 -6.71 20.55 -8.88
CA ILE A 251 -6.69 22.00 -8.61
C ILE A 251 -7.54 22.75 -9.64
N ILE A 252 -7.35 22.46 -10.93
CA ILE A 252 -8.13 23.09 -12.01
C ILE A 252 -9.62 22.82 -11.82
N LEU A 253 -10.00 21.60 -11.46
CA LEU A 253 -11.40 21.27 -11.19
C LEU A 253 -11.93 22.02 -9.96
N GLY A 254 -11.14 22.17 -8.91
CA GLY A 254 -11.50 23.00 -7.74
C GLY A 254 -11.77 24.45 -8.12
N ILE A 255 -10.92 25.04 -8.95
CA ILE A 255 -11.10 26.41 -9.48
C ILE A 255 -12.39 26.51 -10.29
N ILE A 256 -12.69 25.52 -11.13
CA ILE A 256 -13.92 25.46 -11.92
C ILE A 256 -15.14 25.36 -10.99
N PHE A 257 -15.12 24.49 -9.98
CA PHE A 257 -16.22 24.37 -9.04
C PHE A 257 -16.45 25.69 -8.31
N GLU A 258 -15.42 26.35 -7.79
CA GLU A 258 -15.59 27.64 -7.12
C GLU A 258 -16.21 28.72 -8.03
N PHE A 259 -16.00 28.64 -9.35
CA PHE A 259 -16.59 29.60 -10.28
C PHE A 259 -18.04 29.29 -10.66
N PHE A 260 -18.38 28.01 -10.87
CA PHE A 260 -19.68 27.60 -11.42
C PHE A 260 -20.63 26.99 -10.38
N TYR A 261 -20.10 26.24 -9.43
CA TYR A 261 -20.85 25.50 -8.42
C TYR A 261 -19.98 25.28 -7.17
N PRO A 262 -19.87 26.30 -6.28
CA PRO A 262 -19.02 26.22 -5.10
C PRO A 262 -19.37 24.99 -4.26
N LEU A 263 -18.37 24.19 -3.93
CA LEU A 263 -18.56 23.00 -3.10
C LEU A 263 -18.89 23.44 -1.68
N SER A 264 -19.88 22.79 -1.07
CA SER A 264 -20.19 23.05 0.33
C SER A 264 -19.05 22.55 1.23
N VAL A 265 -18.85 23.22 2.35
CA VAL A 265 -17.81 22.87 3.33
C VAL A 265 -17.99 21.44 3.83
N GLU A 266 -19.25 21.02 4.05
CA GLU A 266 -19.64 19.64 4.35
C GLU A 266 -19.04 18.66 3.34
N PHE A 267 -19.25 18.92 2.05
CA PHE A 267 -18.80 18.00 0.99
C PHE A 267 -17.27 17.90 0.94
N ILE A 268 -16.57 19.02 1.13
CA ILE A 268 -15.11 19.07 1.20
C ILE A 268 -14.60 18.17 2.34
N TYR A 269 -15.14 18.30 3.55
CA TYR A 269 -14.71 17.49 4.69
C TYR A 269 -15.16 16.03 4.62
N LEU A 270 -16.29 15.73 3.96
CA LEU A 270 -16.68 14.35 3.65
C LEU A 270 -15.68 13.68 2.71
N LEU A 271 -15.27 14.39 1.65
CA LEU A 271 -14.27 13.91 0.72
C LEU A 271 -12.90 13.76 1.40
N TYR A 272 -12.49 14.75 2.19
CA TYR A 272 -11.27 14.71 3.00
C TYR A 272 -11.26 13.48 3.92
N SER A 273 -12.37 13.23 4.62
CA SER A 273 -12.51 12.07 5.52
C SER A 273 -12.42 10.74 4.77
N PHE A 274 -13.07 10.63 3.63
CA PHE A 274 -12.99 9.43 2.79
C PHE A 274 -11.54 9.15 2.36
N ILE A 275 -10.84 10.17 1.85
CA ILE A 275 -9.45 10.04 1.41
C ILE A 275 -8.52 9.71 2.57
N ALA A 276 -8.71 10.34 3.74
CA ALA A 276 -7.99 9.99 4.95
C ALA A 276 -8.15 8.50 5.29
N GLY A 277 -9.37 7.95 5.17
CA GLY A 277 -9.63 6.52 5.33
C GLY A 277 -8.79 5.64 4.39
N VAL A 278 -8.75 6.00 3.11
CA VAL A 278 -7.93 5.30 2.10
C VAL A 278 -6.44 5.38 2.45
N ILE A 279 -5.95 6.55 2.86
CA ILE A 279 -4.55 6.72 3.23
C ILE A 279 -4.20 5.92 4.48
N MET A 280 -5.09 5.90 5.48
CA MET A 280 -4.88 5.12 6.70
C MET A 280 -4.68 3.64 6.37
N TYR A 281 -5.48 3.11 5.45
CA TYR A 281 -5.30 1.75 4.96
C TYR A 281 -3.92 1.56 4.33
N ILE A 282 -3.51 2.45 3.43
CA ILE A 282 -2.19 2.41 2.78
C ILE A 282 -1.06 2.50 3.81
N ILE A 283 -1.20 3.33 4.85
CA ILE A 283 -0.22 3.44 5.93
C ILE A 283 -0.05 2.10 6.64
N ILE A 284 -1.16 1.47 7.02
CA ILE A 284 -1.14 0.20 7.74
C ILE A 284 -0.62 -0.93 6.86
N ARG A 285 -1.01 -0.97 5.59
CA ARG A 285 -0.74 -2.08 4.68
C ARG A 285 0.62 -1.99 3.99
N GLU A 286 0.97 -0.82 3.46
CA GLU A 286 2.16 -0.65 2.61
C GLU A 286 3.34 0.01 3.34
N ILE A 287 3.06 0.88 4.30
CA ILE A 287 4.09 1.74 4.91
C ILE A 287 4.63 1.15 6.21
N LEU A 288 3.74 0.63 7.07
CA LEU A 288 4.13 0.02 8.33
C LEU A 288 4.89 -1.28 8.06
N PRO A 289 6.16 -1.41 8.49
CA PRO A 289 6.95 -2.59 8.18
C PRO A 289 6.35 -3.84 8.84
N GLU A 290 6.16 -4.89 8.03
CA GLU A 290 5.66 -6.17 8.52
C GLU A 290 6.75 -6.96 9.28
N ARG A 291 6.37 -7.52 10.44
CA ARG A 291 7.18 -8.47 11.23
C ARG A 291 8.59 -7.94 11.55
N GLU A 292 9.62 -8.72 11.22
CA GLU A 292 11.02 -8.47 11.54
C GLU A 292 11.71 -7.51 10.56
N LYS A 293 11.03 -7.06 9.50
CA LYS A 293 11.61 -6.19 8.46
C LYS A 293 11.75 -4.72 8.91
N GLY A 294 11.18 -4.35 10.06
CA GLY A 294 11.21 -2.97 10.59
C GLY A 294 12.39 -2.70 11.53
N ASN A 295 12.86 -1.45 11.56
CA ASN A 295 13.82 -0.94 12.53
C ASN A 295 13.07 -0.09 13.59
N PRO A 296 12.81 -0.64 14.80
CA PRO A 296 12.04 0.06 15.83
C PRO A 296 12.68 1.39 16.26
N LYS A 297 14.01 1.49 16.25
CA LYS A 297 14.71 2.72 16.66
C LYS A 297 14.45 3.86 15.67
N SER A 298 14.58 3.57 14.38
CA SER A 298 14.28 4.52 13.30
C SER A 298 12.83 5.02 13.38
N PHE A 299 11.88 4.11 13.64
CA PHE A 299 10.47 4.45 13.81
C PHE A 299 10.23 5.40 14.99
N ILE A 300 10.75 5.07 16.18
CA ILE A 300 10.55 5.89 17.38
C ILE A 300 11.17 7.27 17.21
N ILE A 301 12.38 7.36 16.64
CA ILE A 301 13.05 8.63 16.41
C ILE A 301 12.23 9.51 15.48
N SER A 302 11.77 8.98 14.35
CA SER A 302 10.99 9.77 13.38
C SER A 302 9.62 10.16 13.92
N PHE A 303 8.97 9.27 14.67
CA PHE A 303 7.71 9.53 15.37
C PHE A 303 7.86 10.71 16.36
N VAL A 304 8.86 10.66 17.24
CA VAL A 304 9.06 11.73 18.24
C VAL A 304 9.47 13.05 17.58
N LEU A 305 10.38 13.03 16.61
CA LEU A 305 10.81 14.25 15.92
C LEU A 305 9.65 14.91 15.16
N PHE A 306 8.82 14.12 14.47
CA PHE A 306 7.69 14.67 13.74
C PHE A 306 6.58 15.15 14.68
N MET A 307 6.38 14.49 15.83
CA MET A 307 5.46 14.97 16.87
C MET A 307 5.88 16.33 17.42
N ILE A 308 7.17 16.51 17.71
CA ILE A 308 7.72 17.81 18.15
C ILE A 308 7.53 18.86 17.05
N PHE A 309 7.77 18.50 15.79
CA PHE A 309 7.57 19.40 14.65
C PHE A 309 6.11 19.89 14.55
N VAL A 310 5.13 18.97 14.62
CA VAL A 310 3.70 19.33 14.63
C VAL A 310 3.35 20.21 15.83
N LEU A 311 3.86 19.88 17.03
CA LEU A 311 3.63 20.69 18.23
C LEU A 311 4.19 22.11 18.10
N ILE A 312 5.36 22.29 17.49
CA ILE A 312 5.94 23.61 17.21
C ILE A 312 5.05 24.39 16.24
N LEU A 313 4.56 23.75 15.18
CA LEU A 313 3.67 24.39 14.21
C LEU A 313 2.36 24.87 14.87
N ASN A 314 1.70 24.02 15.67
CA ASN A 314 0.47 24.40 16.36
C ASN A 314 0.68 25.55 17.37
N ILE A 315 1.84 25.61 18.04
CA ILE A 315 2.17 26.73 18.93
C ILE A 315 2.37 28.03 18.15
N ILE A 316 2.96 27.96 16.96
CA ILE A 316 3.14 29.13 16.10
C ILE A 316 1.77 29.63 15.63
N GLU A 317 0.90 28.74 15.18
CA GLU A 317 -0.45 29.06 14.72
C GLU A 317 -1.28 29.77 15.80
N HIS A 318 -1.36 29.22 17.01
CA HIS A 318 -2.13 29.83 18.10
C HIS A 318 -1.55 31.16 18.64
N LYS A 319 -0.34 31.56 18.21
CA LYS A 319 0.27 32.84 18.59
C LYS A 319 0.02 33.95 17.57
N PHE A 320 -0.55 33.66 16.41
CA PHE A 320 -0.87 34.61 15.34
C PHE A 320 -2.38 34.74 15.15
#